data_AF-A0A162QN62-F1
#
_entry.id   AF-A0A162QN62-F1
#
_cell.length_a   1.000
_cell.length_b   1.000
_cell.length_c   1.000
_cell.angle_alpha   90.00
_cell.angle_beta   90.00
_cell.angle_gamma   90.00
#
_symmetry.space_group_name_H-M   'P 1'
#
loop_
_entity.id
_entity.type
_entity.pdbx_description
1 polymer ?
#
loop_
_entity_poly.entity_id
_entity_poly.type
_entity_poly.pdbx_seq_one_letter_code
_entity_poly.pdbx_strand_id
1 'polypeptide(L)' 'MDIKDVLTFTEAAELWGLSDGSVLRNAVRQGRFKEGEYRQSGKVWLVTKEAMERVYGKITENN' A
#
# COMPACT_ATOMS: atom_id res chain seq x y z
N MET A 1 -8.90 14.47 8.16
CA MET A 1 -8.36 13.55 7.14
C MET A 1 -6.86 13.66 7.29
N ASP A 2 -6.31 12.81 8.14
CA ASP A 2 -4.91 12.89 8.54
C ASP A 2 -4.04 12.27 7.45
N ILE A 3 -2.89 12.87 7.18
CA ILE A 3 -1.89 12.40 6.19
C ILE A 3 -1.32 11.01 6.58
N LYS A 4 -1.66 10.50 7.77
CA LYS A 4 -1.16 9.25 8.35
C LYS A 4 -1.69 7.97 7.69
N ASP A 5 -2.70 8.08 6.83
CA ASP A 5 -3.32 6.91 6.17
C ASP A 5 -2.70 6.61 4.79
N VAL A 6 -1.61 7.27 4.40
CA VAL A 6 -0.91 7.03 3.13
C VAL A 6 0.53 6.62 3.40
N LEU A 7 0.95 5.53 2.78
CA LEU A 7 2.27 4.94 2.91
C LEU A 7 2.93 4.88 1.54
N THR A 8 4.26 4.97 1.49
CA THR A 8 4.98 4.60 0.28
C THR A 8 4.87 3.09 0.05
N PHE A 9 5.01 2.66 -1.20
CA PHE A 9 4.98 1.22 -1.50
C PHE A 9 6.09 0.46 -0.76
N THR A 10 7.23 1.10 -0.51
CA THR A 10 8.31 0.48 0.27
C THR A 10 7.88 0.31 1.72
N GLU A 11 7.40 1.37 2.37
CA GLU A 11 6.92 1.28 3.77
C GLU A 11 5.76 0.30 3.92
N ALA A 12 4.82 0.31 2.97
CA ALA A 12 3.70 -0.62 2.96
C ALA A 12 4.17 -2.08 2.72
N ALA A 13 5.19 -2.31 1.90
CA ALA A 13 5.76 -3.63 1.74
C ALA A 13 6.39 -4.13 3.05
N GLU A 14 7.18 -3.30 3.71
CA GLU A 14 7.82 -3.64 4.98
C GLU A 14 6.80 -3.92 6.09
N LEU A 15 5.77 -3.07 6.21
CA LEU A 15 4.70 -3.22 7.20
C LEU A 15 3.90 -4.52 7.03
N TRP A 16 3.66 -4.95 5.79
CA TRP A 16 2.94 -6.20 5.49
C TRP A 16 3.85 -7.41 5.28
N GLY A 17 5.16 -7.28 5.52
CA GLY A 17 6.14 -8.36 5.32
C GLY A 17 6.26 -8.84 3.87
N LEU A 18 5.98 -7.97 2.89
CA LEU A 18 6.17 -8.23 1.47
C LEU A 18 7.64 -8.04 1.07
N SER A 19 8.07 -8.72 0.01
CA SER A 19 9.48 -8.72 -0.40
C SER A 19 10.04 -7.35 -0.79
N ASP A 20 9.24 -6.51 -1.48
CA ASP A 20 9.63 -5.16 -1.92
C ASP A 20 8.40 -4.39 -2.42
N GLY A 21 8.51 -3.06 -2.56
CA GLY A 21 7.48 -2.20 -3.18
C GLY A 21 7.11 -2.59 -4.62
N SER A 22 7.91 -3.43 -5.28
CA SER A 22 7.61 -4.03 -6.58
C SER A 22 6.39 -4.97 -6.56
N VAL A 23 6.12 -5.65 -5.44
CA VAL A 23 4.92 -6.50 -5.26
C VAL A 23 3.66 -5.65 -5.37
N LEU A 24 3.69 -4.46 -4.76
CA LEU A 24 2.61 -3.48 -4.79
C LEU A 24 2.39 -2.90 -6.19
N ARG A 25 3.48 -2.56 -6.89
CA ARG A 25 3.39 -2.16 -8.32
C ARG A 25 2.74 -3.24 -9.17
N ASN A 26 3.09 -4.51 -8.96
CA ASN A 26 2.47 -5.60 -9.69
C ASN A 26 0.98 -5.75 -9.34
N ALA A 27 0.61 -5.62 -8.06
CA ALA A 27 -0.78 -5.64 -7.62
C ALA A 27 -1.63 -4.49 -8.23
N VAL A 28 -1.06 -3.29 -8.40
CA VAL A 28 -1.71 -2.20 -9.15
C VAL A 28 -1.92 -2.60 -10.61
N ARG A 29 -0.90 -3.16 -11.27
CA ARG A 29 -1.00 -3.62 -12.66
C ARG A 29 -2.02 -4.75 -12.86
N GLN A 30 -2.22 -5.57 -11.83
CA GLN A 30 -3.25 -6.61 -11.80
C GLN A 30 -4.65 -6.08 -11.48
N GLY A 31 -4.81 -4.78 -11.19
CA GLY A 31 -6.10 -4.19 -10.85
C GLY A 31 -6.62 -4.56 -9.46
N ARG A 32 -5.73 -4.94 -8.53
CA ARG A 32 -6.12 -5.25 -7.13
C ARG A 32 -6.53 -4.00 -6.36
N PHE A 33 -5.97 -2.86 -6.74
CA PHE A 33 -6.24 -1.55 -6.17
C PHE A 33 -7.18 -0.73 -7.06
N LYS A 34 -8.04 0.07 -6.44
CA LYS A 34 -8.99 0.97 -7.10
C LYS A 34 -8.33 2.32 -7.41
N GLU A 35 -8.89 3.04 -8.36
CA GLU A 35 -8.47 4.42 -8.63
C GLU A 35 -8.69 5.30 -7.39
N GLY A 36 -7.67 6.08 -7.02
CA GLY A 36 -7.68 6.90 -5.80
C GLY A 36 -7.09 6.22 -4.56
N GLU A 37 -6.94 4.89 -4.56
CA GLU A 37 -6.27 4.15 -3.48
C GLU A 37 -4.74 4.20 -3.59
N TYR A 38 -4.22 4.57 -4.76
CA TYR A 38 -2.81 4.71 -5.03
C TYR A 38 -2.52 5.97 -5.85
N ARG A 39 -1.33 6.53 -5.68
CA ARG A 39 -0.86 7.70 -6.42
C ARG A 39 0.64 7.64 -6.64
N GLN A 40 1.10 8.05 -7.82
CA GLN A 40 2.51 8.31 -8.06
C GLN A 40 2.84 9.78 -7.76
N SER A 41 3.82 10.00 -6.89
CA SER A 41 4.39 11.32 -6.58
C SER A 41 5.86 11.34 -7.04
N GLY A 42 6.08 11.81 -8.27
CA GLY A 42 7.39 11.75 -8.92
C GLY A 42 7.87 10.32 -9.11
N LYS A 43 8.95 9.93 -8.42
CA LYS A 43 9.52 8.58 -8.47
C LYS A 43 8.91 7.61 -7.45
N VAL A 44 8.16 8.14 -6.47
CA VAL A 44 7.63 7.37 -5.35
C VAL A 44 6.17 7.02 -5.59
N TRP A 45 5.80 5.79 -5.26
CA TRP A 45 4.42 5.33 -5.29
C TRP A 45 3.87 5.32 -3.88
N LEU A 46 2.66 5.85 -3.74
CA LEU A 46 1.92 5.98 -2.49
C LEU A 46 0.67 5.10 -2.57
N VAL A 47 0.33 4.43 -1.48
CA VAL A 47 -0.87 3.61 -1.31
C VAL A 47 -1.55 3.99 0.00
N THR A 48 -2.88 3.95 0.03
CA THR A 48 -3.61 4.15 1.29
C THR A 48 -3.53 2.89 2.16
N LYS A 49 -3.48 3.09 3.48
CA LYS A 49 -3.51 2.01 4.46
C LYS A 49 -4.78 1.17 4.31
N GLU A 50 -5.93 1.82 4.12
CA GLU A 50 -7.20 1.12 3.85
C GLU A 50 -7.14 0.17 2.65
N ALA A 51 -6.49 0.58 1.56
CA ALA A 51 -6.36 -0.25 0.38
C ALA A 51 -5.46 -1.47 0.65
N MET A 52 -4.38 -1.27 1.40
CA MET A 52 -3.53 -2.36 1.87
C MET A 52 -4.31 -3.33 2.75
N GLU A 53 -5.07 -2.83 3.72
CA GLU A 53 -5.90 -3.64 4.60
C GLU A 53 -6.96 -4.44 3.84
N ARG A 54 -7.52 -3.87 2.76
CA ARG A 54 -8.50 -4.54 1.89
C ARG A 54 -7.88 -5.64 1.02
N VAL A 55 -6.67 -5.42 0.49
CA VAL A 55 -6.02 -6.32 -0.48
C VAL A 55 -5.19 -7.42 0.22
N TYR A 56 -4.52 -7.08 1.31
CA TYR A 56 -3.59 -7.94 2.03
C TYR A 56 -4.08 -8.31 3.45
N GLY A 57 -5.15 -7.68 3.94
CA GLY A 57 -5.67 -7.90 5.29
C GLY A 57 -5.16 -6.87 6.29
N LYS A 58 -5.85 -6.74 7.42
CA LYS A 58 -5.41 -5.85 8.51
C LYS A 58 -4.16 -6.41 9.18
N ILE A 59 -3.18 -5.53 9.42
CA ILE A 59 -2.05 -5.86 10.29
C ILE A 59 -2.63 -5.91 11.70
N THR A 60 -2.93 -7.10 12.20
CA THR A 60 -3.31 -7.28 13.60
C THR A 60 -2.05 -7.07 14.43
N GLU A 61 -1.87 -5.85 14.94
CA GLU A 61 -0.95 -5.60 16.03
C GLU A 61 -1.52 -6.36 17.23
N ASN A 62 -1.05 -7.59 17.45
CA ASN A 62 -1.41 -8.37 18.63
C ASN A 62 -0.79 -7.65 19.84
N ASN A 63 -1.65 -6.91 20.55
CA ASN A 63 -1.37 -6.20 21.78
C ASN A 63 -1.10 -7.14 22.95
#